data_AF-A0A553AIV0-F1
#
_entry.id   AF-A0A553AIV0-F1
#
_cell.length_a   1.000
_cell.length_b   1.000
_cell.length_c   1.000
_cell.angle_alpha   90.00
_cell.angle_beta   90.00
_cell.angle_gamma   90.00
#
_symmetry.space_group_name_H-M   'P 1'
#
loop_
_entity.id
_entity.type
_entity.pdbx_description
1 polymer ?
#
loop_
_entity_poly.entity_id
_entity_poly.type
_entity_poly.pdbx_seq_one_letter_code
_entity_poly.pdbx_strand_id
1 'polypeptide(L)'
;MKNFILGLLITIVSIGFYSCEDADDIAANEPSLIIKFKFDENQVRLNNIGQPAGVLSGNAAQSPLFNTISSHYIELAPNANTALGQGTILYHAPETTLGGANAIDFSQAKIYAEGETFLKIPLSQIVSGSYEWVRVSLSYQNYDIVIRQDNVDYTGTLASFVGFNTYIGTHYIGNSTFPVNANKAQGYWALNVQGIPFSGQAPAGATTVPNPIASTSPIPAGSCVVTGKFTNNLVIAGNETQDIEMTLSLSNNNSFEWREINADGKYEPAAGENVVDMGLRGLIPSYQ
;
A
#
# COMPACT_ATOMS: atom_id res chain seq x y z
N MET A 1 57.80 78.83 -17.54
CA MET A 1 57.68 78.63 -19.01
C MET A 1 56.99 77.30 -19.27
N LYS A 2 56.13 77.32 -20.29
CA LYS A 2 55.11 76.38 -20.77
C LYS A 2 55.57 74.94 -21.10
N ASN A 3 54.58 74.03 -21.22
CA ASN A 3 54.53 72.69 -21.90
C ASN A 3 54.54 71.51 -20.90
N PHE A 4 53.48 70.74 -20.60
CA PHE A 4 52.42 70.01 -21.35
C PHE A 4 52.90 68.72 -22.07
N ILE A 5 52.03 67.68 -22.02
CA ILE A 5 52.10 66.28 -22.56
C ILE A 5 52.32 65.26 -21.42
N LEU A 6 51.30 64.59 -20.83
CA LEU A 6 50.29 63.63 -21.33
C LEU A 6 50.89 62.25 -21.68
N GLY A 7 50.69 61.27 -20.77
CA GLY A 7 51.02 59.85 -20.95
C GLY A 7 50.05 58.99 -20.14
N LEU A 8 49.16 58.32 -20.87
CA LEU A 8 47.98 57.55 -20.47
C LEU A 8 48.32 56.34 -19.57
N LEU A 9 47.70 56.24 -18.38
CA LEU A 9 47.69 55.02 -17.57
C LEU A 9 46.29 54.40 -17.63
N ILE A 10 46.14 53.34 -18.43
CA ILE A 10 44.92 52.53 -18.53
C ILE A 10 44.80 51.76 -17.22
N THR A 11 43.81 52.15 -16.40
CA THR A 11 43.44 51.42 -15.18
C THR A 11 42.24 50.56 -15.56
N ILE A 12 42.47 49.26 -15.68
CA ILE A 12 41.41 48.27 -15.90
C ILE A 12 40.59 48.22 -14.62
N VAL A 13 39.39 48.79 -14.67
CA VAL A 13 38.38 48.65 -13.61
C VAL A 13 37.72 47.29 -13.80
N SER A 14 38.13 46.33 -12.97
CA SER A 14 37.46 45.04 -12.83
C SER A 14 36.10 45.26 -12.19
N ILE A 15 35.06 45.41 -13.02
CA ILE A 15 33.66 45.36 -12.56
C ILE A 15 33.40 43.91 -12.18
N GLY A 16 33.54 43.60 -10.90
CA GLY A 16 33.01 42.36 -10.33
C GLY A 16 31.49 42.42 -10.41
N PHE A 17 30.91 41.63 -11.31
CA PHE A 17 29.50 41.29 -11.24
C PHE A 17 29.30 40.44 -9.98
N TYR A 18 28.96 41.08 -8.88
CA TYR A 18 28.28 40.41 -7.77
C TYR A 18 26.90 40.01 -8.26
N SER A 19 26.80 38.79 -8.79
CA SER A 19 25.52 38.07 -8.82
C SER A 19 25.19 37.75 -7.38
N CYS A 20 24.32 38.55 -6.77
CA CYS A 20 23.57 38.13 -5.60
C CYS A 20 22.59 37.08 -6.14
N GLU A 21 22.99 35.80 -6.14
CA GLU A 21 21.98 34.75 -6.04
C GLU A 21 21.38 34.94 -4.65
N ASP A 22 20.12 35.37 -4.60
CA ASP A 22 19.37 35.39 -3.35
C ASP A 22 19.44 33.99 -2.76
N ALA A 23 20.23 33.83 -1.70
CA ALA A 23 20.34 32.61 -0.92
C ALA A 23 19.09 32.36 -0.04
N ASP A 24 17.98 33.04 -0.36
CA ASP A 24 16.72 33.02 0.37
C ASP A 24 15.61 32.21 -0.33
N ASP A 25 15.89 31.63 -1.51
CA ASP A 25 14.99 30.66 -2.16
C ASP A 25 15.37 29.19 -1.85
N ILE A 26 15.81 28.91 -0.62
CA ILE A 26 15.48 27.59 -0.06
C ILE A 26 13.98 27.66 0.20
N ALA A 27 13.17 27.23 -0.78
CA ALA A 27 11.78 26.91 -0.52
C ALA A 27 11.79 26.04 0.74
N ALA A 28 11.36 26.60 1.87
CA ALA A 28 11.24 25.85 3.10
C ALA A 28 10.38 24.65 2.74
N ASN A 29 10.97 23.46 2.75
CA ASN A 29 10.26 22.23 2.37
C ASN A 29 9.00 22.21 3.22
N GLU A 30 7.84 22.37 2.57
CA GLU A 30 6.57 22.46 3.28
C GLU A 30 6.38 21.16 4.07
N PRO A 31 6.19 21.23 5.40
CA PRO A 31 5.99 20.06 6.24
C PRO A 31 4.90 19.17 5.67
N SER A 32 5.20 17.89 5.52
CA SER A 32 4.37 16.92 4.82
C SER A 32 4.07 15.69 5.68
N LEU A 33 2.88 15.13 5.50
CA LEU A 33 2.58 13.76 5.90
C LEU A 33 3.16 12.81 4.85
N ILE A 34 4.09 11.97 5.26
CA ILE A 34 4.71 10.93 4.45
C ILE A 34 4.13 9.59 4.89
N ILE A 35 3.59 8.82 3.95
CA ILE A 35 2.98 7.52 4.23
C ILE A 35 3.82 6.42 3.60
N LYS A 36 4.19 5.42 4.42
CA LYS A 36 4.96 4.24 4.00
C LYS A 36 4.23 2.97 4.45
N PHE A 37 4.41 1.89 3.71
CA PHE A 37 3.93 0.56 4.10
C PHE A 37 5.07 -0.28 4.69
N LYS A 38 4.71 -1.14 5.64
CA LYS A 38 5.56 -2.21 6.20
C LYS A 38 4.77 -3.51 6.20
N PHE A 39 5.41 -4.64 5.96
CA PHE A 39 4.85 -5.98 6.12
C PHE A 39 5.51 -6.67 7.30
N ASP A 40 4.71 -7.27 8.19
CA ASP A 40 5.21 -7.81 9.45
C ASP A 40 4.64 -9.20 9.75
N GLU A 41 5.50 -10.21 9.64
CA GLU A 41 5.11 -11.62 9.85
C GLU A 41 4.97 -11.96 11.33
N ASN A 42 5.46 -11.10 12.23
CA ASN A 42 5.39 -11.25 13.67
C ASN A 42 4.22 -10.45 14.27
N GLN A 43 3.62 -9.54 13.49
CA GLN A 43 2.42 -8.83 13.89
C GLN A 43 1.26 -9.81 14.13
N VAL A 44 0.38 -9.46 15.07
CA VAL A 44 -0.75 -10.31 15.45
C VAL A 44 -1.66 -10.59 14.25
N ARG A 45 -2.00 -11.87 14.07
CA ARG A 45 -2.96 -12.33 13.08
C ARG A 45 -4.39 -12.10 13.57
N LEU A 46 -5.12 -11.19 12.94
CA LEU A 46 -6.50 -10.83 13.27
C LEU A 46 -7.52 -11.47 12.32
N ASN A 47 -8.77 -11.59 12.75
CA ASN A 47 -9.93 -11.90 11.91
C ASN A 47 -10.66 -10.61 11.45
N ASN A 48 -11.80 -10.76 10.75
CA ASN A 48 -12.60 -9.66 10.22
C ASN A 48 -13.09 -8.64 11.26
N ILE A 49 -13.24 -9.03 12.53
CA ILE A 49 -13.67 -8.13 13.61
C ILE A 49 -12.50 -7.61 14.46
N GLY A 50 -11.26 -7.79 13.97
CA GLY A 50 -10.06 -7.28 14.64
C GLY A 50 -9.64 -8.06 15.89
N GLN A 51 -10.11 -9.30 16.06
CA GLN A 51 -9.70 -10.17 17.17
C GLN A 51 -8.60 -11.14 16.73
N PRO A 52 -7.65 -11.52 17.61
CA PRO A 52 -6.66 -12.54 17.31
C PRO A 52 -7.29 -13.85 16.83
N ALA A 53 -6.71 -14.45 15.80
CA ALA A 53 -7.21 -15.69 15.21
C ALA A 53 -6.06 -16.58 14.72
N GLY A 54 -6.05 -17.84 15.18
CA GLY A 54 -5.16 -18.88 14.67
C GLY A 54 -5.59 -19.41 13.30
N VAL A 55 -4.72 -20.23 12.69
CA VAL A 55 -5.05 -21.04 11.51
C VAL A 55 -6.08 -22.09 11.92
N LEU A 56 -7.10 -22.32 11.08
CA LEU A 56 -8.17 -23.27 11.40
C LEU A 56 -7.66 -24.71 11.34
N SER A 57 -8.28 -25.60 12.13
CA SER A 57 -7.97 -27.03 12.08
C SER A 57 -8.26 -27.61 10.69
N GLY A 58 -7.30 -28.36 10.13
CA GLY A 58 -7.37 -28.89 8.76
C GLY A 58 -6.91 -27.91 7.68
N ASN A 59 -6.42 -26.73 8.08
CA ASN A 59 -5.75 -25.78 7.22
C ASN A 59 -4.28 -25.64 7.63
N ALA A 60 -3.45 -25.28 6.66
CA ALA A 60 -2.10 -24.79 6.88
C ALA A 60 -1.96 -23.37 6.29
N ALA A 61 -0.91 -22.67 6.70
CA ALA A 61 -0.64 -21.32 6.25
C ALA A 61 0.85 -21.03 6.22
N GLN A 62 1.22 -19.99 5.47
CA GLN A 62 2.55 -19.43 5.45
C GLN A 62 2.48 -17.90 5.47
N SER A 63 3.53 -17.26 5.98
CA SER A 63 3.74 -15.82 5.84
C SER A 63 4.42 -15.57 4.49
N PRO A 64 3.73 -15.00 3.50
CA PRO A 64 4.33 -14.76 2.18
C PRO A 64 5.35 -13.62 2.24
N LEU A 65 6.36 -13.67 1.37
CA LEU A 65 7.38 -12.62 1.26
C LEU A 65 6.87 -11.51 0.34
N PHE A 66 6.49 -10.37 0.92
CA PHE A 66 5.93 -9.25 0.14
C PHE A 66 7.00 -8.52 -0.68
N ASN A 67 6.67 -8.28 -1.95
CA ASN A 67 7.48 -7.52 -2.88
C ASN A 67 6.95 -6.09 -3.03
N THR A 68 5.64 -5.95 -3.30
CA THR A 68 4.99 -4.66 -3.50
C THR A 68 3.52 -4.67 -3.09
N ILE A 69 2.96 -3.48 -2.85
CA ILE A 69 1.56 -3.25 -2.49
C ILE A 69 1.00 -2.05 -3.26
N SER A 70 -0.32 -2.02 -3.41
CA SER A 70 -1.05 -0.81 -3.79
C SER A 70 -2.29 -0.62 -2.92
N SER A 71 -2.67 0.64 -2.73
CA SER A 71 -3.92 1.05 -2.10
C SER A 71 -4.83 1.70 -3.13
N HIS A 72 -6.13 1.60 -2.90
CA HIS A 72 -7.17 2.35 -3.60
C HIS A 72 -7.65 3.55 -2.78
N TYR A 73 -7.53 3.51 -1.46
CA TYR A 73 -8.10 4.54 -0.59
C TYR A 73 -7.39 4.58 0.76
N ILE A 74 -7.16 5.79 1.29
CA ILE A 74 -6.62 6.00 2.64
C ILE A 74 -7.40 7.14 3.32
N GLU A 75 -7.85 6.90 4.55
CA GLU A 75 -8.63 7.85 5.36
C GLU A 75 -8.18 7.85 6.82
N LEU A 76 -8.09 9.03 7.42
CA LEU A 76 -7.97 9.21 8.86
C LEU A 76 -9.34 9.45 9.47
N ALA A 77 -9.71 8.66 10.48
CA ALA A 77 -10.98 8.76 11.18
C ALA A 77 -10.77 9.29 12.61
N PRO A 78 -11.45 10.40 13.00
CA PRO A 78 -11.31 10.97 14.34
C PRO A 78 -11.61 9.98 15.47
N ASN A 79 -12.64 9.16 15.33
CA ASN A 79 -13.01 8.16 16.33
C ASN A 79 -13.76 6.96 15.72
N ALA A 80 -14.08 5.96 16.55
CA ALA A 80 -14.72 4.71 16.11
C ALA A 80 -16.13 4.87 15.51
N ASN A 81 -16.79 6.02 15.68
CA ASN A 81 -18.12 6.30 15.11
C ASN A 81 -18.06 7.07 13.78
N THR A 82 -16.86 7.46 13.32
CA THR A 82 -16.70 8.08 12.01
C THR A 82 -17.00 7.04 10.92
N ALA A 83 -18.09 7.24 10.18
CA ALA A 83 -18.44 6.39 9.05
C ALA A 83 -17.37 6.46 7.94
N LEU A 84 -17.20 5.38 7.18
CA LEU A 84 -16.26 5.36 6.05
C LEU A 84 -16.58 6.48 5.06
N GLY A 85 -15.57 7.26 4.65
CA GLY A 85 -15.73 8.41 3.77
C GLY A 85 -16.17 9.70 4.48
N GLN A 86 -16.28 9.70 5.82
CA GLN A 86 -16.63 10.88 6.61
C GLN A 86 -15.46 11.41 7.46
N GLY A 87 -14.32 10.73 7.43
CA GLY A 87 -13.06 11.22 7.95
C GLY A 87 -12.28 12.06 6.92
N THR A 88 -10.99 12.23 7.20
CA THR A 88 -10.08 12.98 6.33
C THR A 88 -9.49 12.02 5.30
N ILE A 89 -9.97 12.14 4.06
CA ILE A 89 -9.53 11.32 2.93
C ILE A 89 -8.17 11.82 2.45
N LEU A 90 -7.15 10.98 2.57
CA LEU A 90 -5.77 11.27 2.15
C LEU A 90 -5.51 10.82 0.71
N TYR A 91 -6.23 9.80 0.25
CA TYR A 91 -6.04 9.23 -1.07
C TYR A 91 -7.28 8.50 -1.55
N HIS A 92 -7.57 8.65 -2.85
CA HIS A 92 -8.55 7.86 -3.59
C HIS A 92 -7.98 7.64 -4.98
N ALA A 93 -7.70 6.38 -5.34
CA ALA A 93 -7.12 6.02 -6.61
C ALA A 93 -8.13 6.18 -7.75
N PRO A 94 -7.66 6.44 -8.98
CA PRO A 94 -8.52 6.55 -10.15
C PRO A 94 -9.39 5.30 -10.38
N GLU A 95 -10.60 5.56 -10.86
CA GLU A 95 -11.59 4.55 -11.20
C GLU A 95 -12.02 4.72 -12.65
N THR A 96 -12.57 3.66 -13.23
CA THR A 96 -12.96 3.57 -14.64
C THR A 96 -14.23 2.76 -14.82
N THR A 97 -14.89 3.00 -15.96
CA THR A 97 -16.07 2.24 -16.42
C THR A 97 -15.78 1.45 -17.70
N LEU A 98 -14.51 1.31 -18.10
CA LEU A 98 -14.12 0.58 -19.31
C LEU A 98 -14.62 -0.88 -19.34
N GLY A 99 -14.67 -1.55 -18.18
CA GLY A 99 -15.24 -2.89 -18.04
C GLY A 99 -16.75 -2.93 -17.79
N GLY A 100 -17.47 -1.83 -18.03
CA GLY A 100 -18.91 -1.67 -17.81
C GLY A 100 -19.23 -1.05 -16.44
N ALA A 101 -19.12 -1.83 -15.38
CA ALA A 101 -19.34 -1.33 -14.02
C ALA A 101 -18.14 -0.52 -13.52
N ASN A 102 -18.37 0.40 -12.58
CA ASN A 102 -17.30 1.15 -11.93
C ASN A 102 -16.27 0.21 -11.27
N ALA A 103 -14.99 0.47 -11.51
CA ALA A 103 -13.89 -0.36 -11.06
C ALA A 103 -12.63 0.50 -10.83
N ILE A 104 -11.74 0.04 -9.96
CA ILE A 104 -10.39 0.60 -9.81
C ILE A 104 -9.68 0.48 -11.16
N ASP A 105 -9.08 1.57 -11.64
CA ASP A 105 -8.23 1.53 -12.82
C ASP A 105 -6.82 1.06 -12.43
N PHE A 106 -6.56 -0.24 -12.60
CA PHE A 106 -5.26 -0.81 -12.22
C PHE A 106 -4.10 -0.21 -13.02
N SER A 107 -4.34 0.31 -14.23
CA SER A 107 -3.27 0.93 -15.03
C SER A 107 -2.72 2.21 -14.39
N GLN A 108 -3.46 2.80 -13.46
CA GLN A 108 -3.08 4.00 -12.70
C GLN A 108 -2.74 3.70 -11.25
N ALA A 109 -2.60 2.42 -10.89
CA ALA A 109 -2.26 2.00 -9.53
C ALA A 109 -0.86 2.47 -9.13
N LYS A 110 -0.75 3.00 -7.93
CA LYS A 110 0.52 3.30 -7.26
C LYS A 110 1.07 2.02 -6.64
N ILE A 111 2.14 1.43 -7.19
CA ILE A 111 2.72 0.18 -6.72
C ILE A 111 4.09 0.48 -6.10
N TYR A 112 4.26 0.16 -4.82
CA TYR A 112 5.44 0.50 -4.05
C TYR A 112 5.92 -0.70 -3.22
N ALA A 113 7.22 -0.78 -3.00
CA ALA A 113 7.84 -1.72 -2.09
C ALA A 113 7.72 -1.25 -0.63
N GLU A 114 8.09 -2.13 0.30
CA GLU A 114 8.18 -1.79 1.72
C GLU A 114 9.12 -0.58 1.95
N GLY A 115 8.71 0.32 2.85
CA GLY A 115 9.51 1.48 3.27
C GLY A 115 9.59 2.62 2.25
N GLU A 116 9.11 2.42 1.02
CA GLU A 116 9.04 3.50 0.03
C GLU A 116 7.91 4.50 0.36
N THR A 117 8.13 5.76 -0.02
CA THR A 117 7.12 6.82 0.13
C THR A 117 5.97 6.58 -0.84
N PHE A 118 4.86 6.04 -0.32
CA PHE A 118 3.63 5.82 -1.06
C PHE A 118 2.88 7.14 -1.35
N LEU A 119 2.81 8.01 -0.33
CA LEU A 119 2.24 9.35 -0.44
C LEU A 119 3.12 10.36 0.29
N LYS A 120 3.20 11.56 -0.28
CA LYS A 120 3.72 12.77 0.37
C LYS A 120 2.68 13.87 0.16
N ILE A 121 2.04 14.29 1.24
CA ILE A 121 0.92 15.25 1.22
C ILE A 121 1.33 16.42 2.11
N PRO A 122 1.33 17.67 1.62
CA PRO A 122 1.56 18.83 2.49
C PRO A 122 0.57 18.84 3.66
N LEU A 123 1.06 19.03 4.89
CA LEU A 123 0.22 19.02 6.10
C LEU A 123 -0.83 20.13 6.07
N SER A 124 -0.57 21.22 5.36
CA SER A 124 -1.52 22.30 5.10
C SER A 124 -2.78 21.86 4.32
N GLN A 125 -2.71 20.75 3.58
CA GLN A 125 -3.82 20.19 2.82
C GLN A 125 -4.62 19.17 3.64
N ILE A 126 -4.16 18.82 4.83
CA ILE A 126 -4.81 17.87 5.71
C ILE A 126 -5.61 18.62 6.76
N VAL A 127 -6.87 18.22 6.94
CA VAL A 127 -7.75 18.82 7.95
C VAL A 127 -7.10 18.67 9.33
N SER A 128 -6.95 19.75 10.07
CA SER A 128 -6.46 19.71 11.44
C SER A 128 -7.42 18.92 12.34
N GLY A 129 -6.88 18.10 13.23
CA GLY A 129 -7.69 17.24 14.09
C GLY A 129 -6.86 16.20 14.84
N SER A 130 -7.56 15.42 15.67
CA SER A 130 -7.01 14.25 16.35
C SER A 130 -7.67 13.00 15.77
N TYR A 131 -6.85 12.06 15.31
CA TYR A 131 -7.29 10.86 14.60
C TYR A 131 -6.91 9.61 15.38
N GLU A 132 -7.92 8.88 15.85
CA GLU A 132 -7.74 7.61 16.55
C GLU A 132 -7.47 6.45 15.58
N TRP A 133 -7.95 6.54 14.34
CA TRP A 133 -7.98 5.43 13.40
C TRP A 133 -7.48 5.84 12.01
N VAL A 134 -6.88 4.87 11.31
CA VAL A 134 -6.64 4.93 9.87
C VAL A 134 -7.34 3.77 9.19
N ARG A 135 -7.85 4.01 7.99
CA ARG A 135 -8.53 3.03 7.14
C ARG A 135 -7.85 3.00 5.78
N VAL A 136 -7.56 1.80 5.29
CA VAL A 136 -6.80 1.60 4.05
C VAL A 136 -7.51 0.56 3.21
N SER A 137 -7.99 0.95 2.03
CA SER A 137 -8.49 0.01 1.01
C SER A 137 -7.30 -0.49 0.21
N LEU A 138 -6.95 -1.78 0.35
CA LEU A 138 -5.89 -2.36 -0.47
C LEU A 138 -6.45 -2.75 -1.83
N SER A 139 -5.71 -2.43 -2.90
CA SER A 139 -6.13 -2.73 -4.27
C SER A 139 -5.36 -3.90 -4.87
N TYR A 140 -4.08 -4.04 -4.50
CA TYR A 140 -3.15 -5.01 -5.07
C TYR A 140 -2.09 -5.45 -4.06
N GLN A 141 -1.69 -6.72 -4.15
CA GLN A 141 -0.60 -7.31 -3.37
C GLN A 141 0.29 -8.14 -4.31
N ASN A 142 1.60 -8.04 -4.16
CA ASN A 142 2.56 -8.91 -4.82
C ASN A 142 3.50 -9.53 -3.81
N TYR A 143 3.61 -10.86 -3.83
CA TYR A 143 4.43 -11.58 -2.88
C TYR A 143 4.83 -12.96 -3.39
N ASP A 144 5.88 -13.52 -2.80
CA ASP A 144 6.33 -14.87 -3.08
C ASP A 144 5.78 -15.86 -2.03
N ILE A 145 5.43 -17.05 -2.50
CA ILE A 145 5.01 -18.21 -1.70
C ILE A 145 5.86 -19.43 -2.05
N VAL A 146 5.97 -20.35 -1.10
CA VAL A 146 6.52 -21.69 -1.33
C VAL A 146 5.39 -22.64 -1.71
N ILE A 147 5.59 -23.35 -2.82
CA ILE A 147 4.69 -24.37 -3.37
C ILE A 147 5.46 -25.68 -3.43
N ARG A 148 4.84 -26.77 -3.01
CA ARG A 148 5.42 -28.11 -3.10
C ARG A 148 4.78 -28.91 -4.22
N GLN A 149 5.62 -29.59 -5.00
CA GLN A 149 5.20 -30.56 -6.01
C GLN A 149 6.24 -31.68 -6.08
N ASP A 150 5.78 -32.93 -6.03
CA ASP A 150 6.63 -34.12 -6.10
C ASP A 150 7.81 -34.10 -5.09
N ASN A 151 7.55 -33.65 -3.87
CA ASN A 151 8.53 -33.43 -2.79
C ASN A 151 9.62 -32.38 -3.08
N VAL A 152 9.45 -31.55 -4.10
CA VAL A 152 10.32 -30.42 -4.42
C VAL A 152 9.60 -29.11 -4.10
N ASP A 153 10.31 -28.20 -3.44
CA ASP A 153 9.80 -26.86 -3.12
C ASP A 153 10.18 -25.87 -4.22
N TYR A 154 9.19 -25.12 -4.67
CA TYR A 154 9.29 -24.08 -5.69
C TYR A 154 8.85 -22.74 -5.09
N THR A 155 9.53 -21.67 -5.47
CA THR A 155 9.05 -20.31 -5.21
C THR A 155 8.11 -19.91 -6.34
N GLY A 156 6.91 -19.46 -5.99
CA GLY A 156 5.96 -18.86 -6.91
C GLY A 156 5.69 -17.40 -6.54
N THR A 157 5.68 -16.51 -7.53
CA THR A 157 5.32 -15.10 -7.34
C THR A 157 3.85 -14.91 -7.68
N LEU A 158 3.11 -14.33 -6.73
CA LEU A 158 1.67 -14.15 -6.80
C LEU A 158 1.32 -12.66 -6.87
N ALA A 159 0.42 -12.31 -7.79
CA ALA A 159 -0.23 -11.02 -7.92
C ALA A 159 -1.70 -11.17 -7.51
N SER A 160 -2.09 -10.57 -6.38
CA SER A 160 -3.45 -10.61 -5.83
C SER A 160 -4.15 -9.27 -5.97
N PHE A 161 -5.31 -9.25 -6.63
CA PHE A 161 -6.14 -8.06 -6.82
C PHE A 161 -7.29 -8.10 -5.82
N VAL A 162 -7.16 -7.31 -4.75
CA VAL A 162 -8.02 -7.42 -3.57
C VAL A 162 -9.02 -6.29 -3.41
N GLY A 163 -8.97 -5.25 -4.24
CA GLY A 163 -9.99 -4.18 -4.23
C GLY A 163 -11.39 -4.67 -4.62
N PHE A 164 -12.41 -3.83 -4.37
CA PHE A 164 -13.83 -4.19 -4.55
C PHE A 164 -14.19 -4.70 -5.95
N ASN A 165 -13.66 -4.03 -6.96
CA ASN A 165 -13.79 -4.36 -8.37
C ASN A 165 -12.65 -3.65 -9.08
N THR A 166 -11.87 -4.35 -9.88
CA THR A 166 -10.67 -3.81 -10.52
C THR A 166 -10.74 -4.08 -12.02
N TYR A 167 -10.63 -3.03 -12.83
CA TYR A 167 -10.41 -3.19 -14.25
C TYR A 167 -8.93 -3.49 -14.47
N ILE A 168 -8.65 -4.69 -14.98
CA ILE A 168 -7.30 -5.18 -15.21
C ILE A 168 -7.12 -5.32 -16.71
N GLY A 169 -6.13 -4.61 -17.26
CA GLY A 169 -5.68 -4.80 -18.64
C GLY A 169 -4.82 -6.05 -18.79
N THR A 170 -3.71 -5.92 -19.50
CA THR A 170 -2.64 -6.93 -19.46
C THR A 170 -1.66 -6.59 -18.36
N HIS A 171 -1.34 -7.56 -17.50
CA HIS A 171 -0.29 -7.42 -16.50
C HIS A 171 0.73 -8.56 -16.59
N TYR A 172 1.84 -8.43 -15.86
CA TYR A 172 3.00 -9.30 -15.98
C TYR A 172 3.51 -9.77 -14.62
N ILE A 173 4.07 -10.99 -14.58
CA ILE A 173 4.86 -11.50 -13.46
C ILE A 173 6.12 -12.12 -14.07
N GLY A 174 7.27 -11.46 -13.90
CA GLY A 174 8.47 -11.78 -14.68
C GLY A 174 8.17 -11.73 -16.18
N ASN A 175 8.47 -12.81 -16.90
CA ASN A 175 8.19 -12.93 -18.34
C ASN A 175 6.78 -13.47 -18.66
N SER A 176 5.98 -13.85 -17.65
CA SER A 176 4.62 -14.29 -17.88
C SER A 176 3.68 -13.11 -18.10
N THR A 177 2.77 -13.31 -19.06
CA THR A 177 1.78 -12.31 -19.48
C THR A 177 0.38 -12.80 -19.13
N PHE A 178 -0.45 -11.90 -18.58
CA PHE A 178 -1.82 -12.18 -18.17
C PHE A 178 -2.78 -11.16 -18.82
N PRO A 179 -3.37 -11.48 -19.99
CA PRO A 179 -4.24 -10.56 -20.72
C PRO A 179 -5.68 -10.63 -20.20
N VAL A 180 -6.00 -9.91 -19.12
CA VAL A 180 -7.31 -9.97 -18.46
C VAL A 180 -8.36 -9.15 -19.23
N ASN A 181 -8.06 -7.88 -19.50
CA ASN A 181 -8.91 -6.92 -20.22
C ASN A 181 -10.38 -6.91 -19.76
N ALA A 182 -10.60 -6.98 -18.44
CA ALA A 182 -11.93 -7.09 -17.85
C ALA A 182 -11.97 -6.58 -16.40
N ASN A 183 -13.18 -6.28 -15.94
CA ASN A 183 -13.45 -6.11 -14.52
C ASN A 183 -13.32 -7.46 -13.78
N LYS A 184 -12.64 -7.43 -12.63
CA LYS A 184 -12.52 -8.55 -11.70
C LYS A 184 -12.96 -8.13 -10.31
N ALA A 185 -13.84 -8.93 -9.71
CA ALA A 185 -14.20 -8.78 -8.31
C ALA A 185 -13.00 -9.08 -7.41
N GLN A 186 -13.07 -8.64 -6.15
CA GLN A 186 -12.07 -8.95 -5.12
C GLN A 186 -11.66 -10.42 -5.17
N GLY A 187 -10.34 -10.65 -5.22
CA GLY A 187 -9.74 -11.97 -5.14
C GLY A 187 -9.37 -12.59 -6.48
N TYR A 188 -9.37 -11.85 -7.59
CA TYR A 188 -8.64 -12.31 -8.78
C TYR A 188 -7.15 -12.38 -8.45
N TRP A 189 -6.51 -13.46 -8.88
CA TRP A 189 -5.08 -13.66 -8.67
C TRP A 189 -4.42 -14.28 -9.89
N ALA A 190 -3.13 -14.01 -10.01
CA ALA A 190 -2.24 -14.61 -10.99
C ALA A 190 -0.99 -15.09 -10.27
N LEU A 191 -0.46 -16.24 -10.68
CA LEU A 191 0.68 -16.92 -10.09
C LEU A 191 1.64 -17.29 -11.21
N ASN A 192 2.93 -17.02 -11.00
CA ASN A 192 3.99 -17.57 -11.83
C ASN A 192 4.82 -18.55 -10.98
N VAL A 193 5.01 -19.77 -11.48
CA VAL A 193 5.95 -20.73 -10.89
C VAL A 193 6.96 -21.11 -11.97
N GLN A 194 8.20 -20.68 -11.82
CA GLN A 194 9.29 -20.96 -12.78
C GLN A 194 8.93 -20.67 -14.26
N GLY A 195 8.23 -19.57 -14.53
CA GLY A 195 7.83 -19.21 -15.90
C GLY A 195 6.49 -19.80 -16.35
N ILE A 196 5.85 -20.64 -15.54
CA ILE A 196 4.54 -21.22 -15.84
C ILE A 196 3.44 -20.33 -15.23
N PRO A 197 2.56 -19.72 -16.06
CA PRO A 197 1.50 -18.86 -15.57
C PRO A 197 0.25 -19.64 -15.16
N PHE A 198 -0.33 -19.25 -14.04
CA PHE A 198 -1.63 -19.69 -13.53
C PHE A 198 -2.46 -18.47 -13.12
N SER A 199 -3.77 -18.58 -13.15
CA SER A 199 -4.65 -17.52 -12.64
C SER A 199 -5.95 -18.11 -12.11
N GLY A 200 -6.64 -17.36 -11.27
CA GLY A 200 -7.90 -17.79 -10.69
C GLY A 200 -8.66 -16.66 -10.02
N GLN A 201 -9.73 -17.04 -9.33
CA GLN A 201 -10.62 -16.15 -8.62
C GLN A 201 -10.94 -16.80 -7.27
N ALA A 202 -10.63 -16.12 -6.18
CA ALA A 202 -11.05 -16.54 -4.85
C ALA A 202 -12.58 -16.42 -4.70
N PRO A 203 -13.22 -17.29 -3.90
CA PRO A 203 -14.63 -17.17 -3.58
C PRO A 203 -14.96 -15.82 -2.94
N ALA A 204 -16.17 -15.32 -3.18
CA ALA A 204 -16.63 -14.08 -2.56
C ALA A 204 -16.61 -14.19 -1.03
N GLY A 205 -16.01 -13.20 -0.36
CA GLY A 205 -15.90 -13.16 1.10
C GLY A 205 -14.84 -14.08 1.71
N ALA A 206 -14.02 -14.76 0.89
CA ALA A 206 -12.92 -15.59 1.38
C ALA A 206 -11.76 -14.76 1.97
N THR A 207 -11.53 -13.56 1.43
CA THR A 207 -10.46 -12.67 1.88
C THR A 207 -10.79 -12.05 3.23
N THR A 208 -9.94 -12.29 4.24
CA THR A 208 -10.04 -11.57 5.51
C THR A 208 -9.67 -10.10 5.35
N VAL A 209 -10.51 -9.22 5.92
CA VAL A 209 -10.34 -7.76 5.93
C VAL A 209 -10.63 -7.26 7.35
N PRO A 210 -9.61 -7.11 8.21
CA PRO A 210 -9.83 -6.75 9.61
C PRO A 210 -10.40 -5.33 9.79
N ASN A 211 -11.52 -5.25 10.50
CA ASN A 211 -12.12 -4.01 10.96
C ASN A 211 -12.50 -4.11 12.46
N PRO A 212 -11.63 -3.67 13.38
CA PRO A 212 -11.90 -3.70 14.82
C PRO A 212 -13.11 -2.87 15.27
N ILE A 213 -13.55 -1.91 14.46
CA ILE A 213 -14.70 -1.02 14.74
C ILE A 213 -15.93 -1.38 13.90
N ALA A 214 -16.04 -2.62 13.42
CA ALA A 214 -17.13 -3.03 12.54
C ALA A 214 -18.54 -2.83 13.12
N SER A 215 -18.71 -2.82 14.44
CA SER A 215 -20.00 -2.60 15.11
C SER A 215 -20.46 -1.14 15.09
N THR A 216 -19.54 -0.18 15.03
CA THR A 216 -19.84 1.26 15.04
C THR A 216 -19.60 1.93 13.69
N SER A 217 -18.64 1.44 12.92
CA SER A 217 -18.29 1.92 11.58
C SER A 217 -17.97 0.73 10.65
N PRO A 218 -19.01 0.09 10.09
CA PRO A 218 -18.83 -1.03 9.17
C PRO A 218 -18.16 -0.59 7.86
N ILE A 219 -17.63 -1.56 7.11
CA ILE A 219 -17.07 -1.37 5.77
C ILE A 219 -17.92 -2.13 4.74
N PRO A 220 -18.00 -1.66 3.48
CA PRO A 220 -18.65 -2.43 2.43
C PRO A 220 -17.97 -3.78 2.22
N ALA A 221 -18.76 -4.84 2.03
CA ALA A 221 -18.22 -6.16 1.70
C ALA A 221 -17.41 -6.08 0.40
N GLY A 222 -16.29 -6.79 0.34
CA GLY A 222 -15.39 -6.79 -0.81
C GLY A 222 -14.49 -5.55 -0.92
N SER A 223 -14.67 -4.50 -0.10
CA SER A 223 -13.90 -3.26 -0.22
C SER A 223 -12.41 -3.38 0.10
N CYS A 224 -11.99 -4.41 0.82
CA CYS A 224 -10.62 -4.56 1.35
C CYS A 224 -10.14 -3.39 2.20
N VAL A 225 -11.06 -2.70 2.86
CA VAL A 225 -10.73 -1.62 3.80
C VAL A 225 -10.29 -2.21 5.14
N VAL A 226 -8.99 -2.33 5.35
CA VAL A 226 -8.42 -2.69 6.65
C VAL A 226 -8.39 -1.47 7.57
N THR A 227 -8.74 -1.64 8.84
CA THR A 227 -8.82 -0.54 9.82
C THR A 227 -7.86 -0.78 10.98
N GLY A 228 -7.02 0.21 11.28
CA GLY A 228 -6.01 0.16 12.33
C GLY A 228 -6.17 1.31 13.32
N LYS A 229 -5.95 1.02 14.61
CA LYS A 229 -5.96 2.02 15.68
C LYS A 229 -4.55 2.51 15.93
N PHE A 230 -4.33 3.82 16.04
CA PHE A 230 -3.06 4.31 16.56
C PHE A 230 -2.92 4.03 18.06
N THR A 231 -1.70 3.78 18.52
CA THR A 231 -1.39 3.67 19.96
C THR A 231 -1.68 4.98 20.68
N ASN A 232 -1.26 6.11 20.07
CA ASN A 232 -1.61 7.47 20.47
C ASN A 232 -2.25 8.14 19.24
N ASN A 233 -3.27 8.97 19.43
CA ASN A 233 -3.93 9.62 18.29
C ASN A 233 -2.93 10.44 17.48
N LEU A 234 -2.96 10.29 16.15
CA LEU A 234 -2.26 11.21 15.26
C LEU A 234 -2.94 12.59 15.37
N VAL A 235 -2.18 13.60 15.79
CA VAL A 235 -2.67 14.97 15.90
C VAL A 235 -2.06 15.81 14.79
N ILE A 236 -2.93 16.38 13.95
CA ILE A 236 -2.57 17.38 12.95
C ILE A 236 -3.02 18.74 13.51
N ALA A 237 -2.08 19.56 13.95
CA ALA A 237 -2.31 20.86 14.56
C ALA A 237 -2.44 22.00 13.53
N GLY A 238 -1.93 21.83 12.31
CA GLY A 238 -1.94 22.85 11.25
C GLY A 238 -0.85 23.92 11.40
N ASN A 239 0.13 23.67 12.27
CA ASN A 239 1.28 24.54 12.53
C ASN A 239 2.58 23.75 12.67
N GLU A 240 2.60 22.53 12.15
CA GLU A 240 3.77 21.67 12.11
C GLU A 240 4.90 22.35 11.35
N THR A 241 6.12 22.15 11.84
CA THR A 241 7.35 22.67 11.21
C THR A 241 8.23 21.56 10.66
N GLN A 242 7.82 20.30 10.83
CA GLN A 242 8.55 19.10 10.43
C GLN A 242 7.59 18.11 9.77
N ASP A 243 8.12 17.28 8.89
CA ASP A 243 7.37 16.16 8.31
C ASP A 243 6.87 15.21 9.41
N ILE A 244 5.72 14.59 9.17
CA ILE A 244 5.23 13.46 9.95
C ILE A 244 5.39 12.21 9.09
N GLU A 245 6.16 11.23 9.56
CA GLU A 245 6.30 9.96 8.84
C GLU A 245 5.36 8.90 9.45
N MET A 246 4.26 8.62 8.75
CA MET A 246 3.32 7.56 9.12
C MET A 246 3.69 6.24 8.45
N THR A 247 3.90 5.20 9.26
CA THR A 247 4.09 3.82 8.81
C THR A 247 2.82 3.02 9.03
N LEU A 248 2.35 2.37 7.97
CA LEU A 248 1.20 1.46 7.97
C LEU A 248 1.73 0.02 7.98
N SER A 249 1.84 -0.57 9.18
CA SER A 249 2.32 -1.96 9.35
C SER A 249 1.18 -2.96 9.13
N LEU A 250 1.29 -3.75 8.07
CA LEU A 250 0.32 -4.74 7.64
C LEU A 250 0.80 -6.14 8.06
N SER A 251 -0.06 -6.88 8.77
CA SER A 251 0.28 -8.23 9.20
C SER A 251 0.18 -9.21 8.03
N ASN A 252 1.29 -9.77 7.57
CA ASN A 252 1.32 -10.92 6.66
C ASN A 252 1.50 -12.26 7.42
N ASN A 253 1.49 -12.24 8.75
CA ASN A 253 1.56 -13.43 9.59
C ASN A 253 0.53 -14.50 9.17
N ASN A 254 1.00 -15.60 8.56
CA ASN A 254 0.17 -16.70 8.10
C ASN A 254 -1.08 -16.22 7.32
N SER A 255 -0.84 -15.25 6.42
CA SER A 255 -1.91 -14.61 5.64
C SER A 255 -2.28 -15.38 4.37
N PHE A 256 -1.41 -16.27 3.90
CA PHE A 256 -1.72 -17.21 2.83
C PHE A 256 -2.12 -18.55 3.46
N GLU A 257 -3.42 -18.84 3.51
CA GLU A 257 -3.99 -20.02 4.16
C GLU A 257 -4.68 -20.92 3.11
N TRP A 258 -4.49 -22.23 3.25
CA TRP A 258 -5.13 -23.23 2.38
C TRP A 258 -5.67 -24.39 3.21
N ARG A 259 -6.62 -25.11 2.62
CA ARG A 259 -7.13 -26.36 3.18
C ARG A 259 -6.19 -27.50 2.81
N GLU A 260 -5.70 -28.22 3.81
CA GLU A 260 -4.80 -29.34 3.61
C GLU A 260 -5.54 -30.57 3.10
N ILE A 261 -4.90 -31.25 2.14
CA ILE A 261 -5.19 -32.65 1.79
C ILE A 261 -4.10 -33.53 2.39
N ASN A 262 -2.85 -33.09 2.27
CA ASN A 262 -1.71 -33.68 2.95
C ASN A 262 -1.39 -32.82 4.17
N ALA A 263 -1.47 -33.39 5.37
CA ALA A 263 -1.25 -32.66 6.62
C ALA A 263 0.25 -32.52 6.94
N ASP A 264 0.99 -31.80 6.10
CA ASP A 264 2.44 -31.61 6.21
C ASP A 264 2.88 -30.14 6.33
N GLY A 265 1.92 -29.20 6.31
CA GLY A 265 2.16 -27.77 6.38
C GLY A 265 2.74 -27.17 5.10
N LYS A 266 2.66 -27.86 3.96
CA LYS A 266 3.15 -27.40 2.66
C LYS A 266 1.99 -27.19 1.71
N TYR A 267 2.09 -26.17 0.88
CA TYR A 267 1.05 -25.89 -0.10
C TYR A 267 1.27 -26.72 -1.35
N GLU A 268 0.42 -27.73 -1.56
CA GLU A 268 0.49 -28.72 -2.63
C GLU A 268 -0.74 -28.64 -3.54
N PRO A 269 -0.83 -27.65 -4.45
CA PRO A 269 -2.01 -27.48 -5.31
C PRO A 269 -2.28 -28.69 -6.21
N ALA A 270 -1.24 -29.44 -6.60
CA ALA A 270 -1.37 -30.67 -7.39
C ALA A 270 -2.08 -31.81 -6.61
N ALA A 271 -2.06 -31.78 -5.28
CA ALA A 271 -2.79 -32.70 -4.42
C ALA A 271 -4.28 -32.30 -4.25
N GLY A 272 -4.70 -31.18 -4.85
CA GLY A 272 -6.06 -30.65 -4.73
C GLY A 272 -6.25 -29.71 -3.54
N GLU A 273 -5.18 -29.20 -2.95
CA GLU A 273 -5.25 -28.17 -1.92
C GLU A 273 -5.75 -26.85 -2.50
N ASN A 274 -6.65 -26.19 -1.77
CA ASN A 274 -7.29 -24.98 -2.22
C ASN A 274 -7.02 -23.85 -1.22
N VAL A 275 -6.60 -22.70 -1.74
CA VAL A 275 -6.46 -21.47 -0.96
C VAL A 275 -7.82 -21.07 -0.40
N VAL A 276 -7.85 -20.76 0.89
CA VAL A 276 -9.06 -20.33 1.59
C VAL A 276 -9.00 -18.87 2.02
N ASP A 277 -7.80 -18.30 2.17
CA ASP A 277 -7.61 -16.89 2.51
C ASP A 277 -6.25 -16.37 2.00
N MET A 278 -6.25 -15.11 1.55
CA MET A 278 -5.07 -14.36 1.08
C MET A 278 -5.11 -12.91 1.56
N GLY A 279 -5.96 -12.61 2.53
CA GLY A 279 -6.12 -11.28 3.11
C GLY A 279 -5.03 -10.98 4.12
N LEU A 280 -4.56 -9.73 4.12
CA LEU A 280 -3.72 -9.23 5.21
C LEU A 280 -4.47 -9.30 6.54
N ARG A 281 -3.71 -9.57 7.60
CA ARG A 281 -4.22 -10.02 8.89
C ARG A 281 -4.23 -8.93 9.96
N GLY A 282 -4.11 -7.67 9.57
CA GLY A 282 -4.23 -6.55 10.49
C GLY A 282 -3.47 -5.32 10.00
N LEU A 283 -3.76 -4.19 10.63
CA LEU A 283 -3.09 -2.92 10.41
C LEU A 283 -2.74 -2.29 11.76
N ILE A 284 -1.45 -2.05 12.00
CA ILE A 284 -0.95 -1.27 13.12
C ILE A 284 -0.28 -0.01 12.56
N PRO A 285 -0.90 1.16 12.69
CA PRO A 285 -0.28 2.41 12.28
C PRO A 285 0.62 2.98 13.37
N SER A 286 1.72 3.59 12.97
CA SER A 286 2.62 4.37 13.83
C SER A 286 3.09 5.61 13.11
N TYR A 287 3.55 6.61 13.85
CA TYR A 287 4.12 7.83 13.27
C TYR A 287 5.22 8.39 14.17
N GLN A 288 6.08 9.22 13.57
CA GLN A 288 7.13 9.99 14.23
C GLN A 288 7.21 11.40 13.65
#